data_AF-A0A0Q6XYK9-F1
#
_entry.id   AF-A0A0Q6XYK9-F1
#
_cell.length_a   1.000
_cell.length_b   1.000
_cell.length_c   1.000
_cell.angle_alpha   90.00
_cell.angle_beta   90.00
_cell.angle_gamma   90.00
#
_symmetry.space_group_name_H-M   'P 1'
#
loop_
_entity.id
_entity.type
_entity.pdbx_description
1 polymer ?
#
loop_
_entity_poly.entity_id
_entity_poly.type
_entity_poly.pdbx_seq_one_letter_code
_entity_poly.pdbx_strand_id
1 'polypeptide(L)'
;MELALGNDVSSDDPGALQHIATCNRCREELSQITRVVFTARDVEESDLPATPPERVWQRITQQLSAVSAEPHRIRRSTNRHGRTVRYALGLLVGIAFIWWWGRGHGTRPRITGP
;
A
#
# COMPACT_ATOMS: atom_id res chain seq x y z
N MET A 1 -1.27 5.28 -2.53
CA MET A 1 -2.41 4.78 -3.32
C MET A 1 -3.75 5.18 -2.69
N GLU A 2 -3.80 5.35 -1.37
CA GLU A 2 -5.02 5.67 -0.60
C GLU A 2 -5.67 7.03 -0.98
N LEU A 3 -4.88 8.00 -1.42
CA LEU A 3 -5.36 9.31 -1.92
C LEU A 3 -6.35 9.18 -3.09
N ALA A 4 -6.13 8.24 -4.02
CA ALA A 4 -7.00 8.07 -5.18
C ALA A 4 -8.32 7.39 -4.83
N LEU A 5 -8.35 6.63 -3.73
CA LEU A 5 -9.54 5.92 -3.26
C LEU A 5 -10.49 6.83 -2.47
N GLY A 6 -10.04 8.02 -2.08
CA GLY A 6 -10.82 8.97 -1.28
C GLY A 6 -11.03 8.51 0.17
N ASN A 7 -10.11 7.69 0.70
CA ASN A 7 -10.13 7.30 2.10
C ASN A 7 -9.63 8.48 2.96
N ASP A 8 -10.51 8.98 3.82
CA ASP A 8 -10.35 10.20 4.64
C ASP A 8 -9.17 10.11 5.63
N VAL A 9 -8.74 8.90 5.99
CA VAL A 9 -7.66 8.67 6.97
C VAL A 9 -6.26 8.96 6.39
N SER A 10 -6.10 9.01 5.07
CA SER A 10 -4.82 9.33 4.39
C SER A 10 -4.87 10.60 3.54
N SER A 11 -6.06 11.16 3.27
CA SER A 11 -6.21 12.37 2.45
C SER A 11 -5.65 13.64 3.09
N ASP A 12 -5.51 13.65 4.41
CA ASP A 12 -4.99 14.78 5.20
C ASP A 12 -3.51 14.58 5.59
N ASP A 13 -2.69 13.95 4.75
CA ASP A 13 -1.22 14.03 4.89
C ASP A 13 -0.68 15.25 4.10
N PRO A 14 -0.45 16.40 4.77
CA PRO A 14 0.02 17.61 4.10
C PRO A 14 1.41 17.43 3.47
N GLY A 15 2.24 16.52 4.00
CA GLY A 15 3.56 16.22 3.44
C GLY A 15 3.46 15.51 2.09
N ALA A 16 2.55 14.53 1.98
CA ALA A 16 2.29 13.83 0.73
C ALA A 16 1.71 14.78 -0.34
N LEU A 17 0.77 15.65 0.02
CA LEU A 17 0.17 16.62 -0.90
C LEU A 17 1.20 17.61 -1.44
N GLN A 18 2.08 18.13 -0.57
CA GLN A 18 3.16 19.03 -0.98
C GLN A 18 4.17 18.35 -1.91
N HIS A 19 4.49 17.07 -1.65
CA HIS A 19 5.35 16.28 -2.53
C HIS A 19 4.70 16.08 -3.92
N ILE A 20 3.42 15.72 -3.96
CA ILE A 20 2.69 15.56 -5.22
C ILE A 20 2.64 16.89 -5.99
N ALA A 21 2.36 18.01 -5.33
CA ALA A 21 2.38 19.32 -5.99
C ALA A 21 3.72 19.60 -6.70
N THR A 22 4.84 19.20 -6.09
CA THR A 22 6.19 19.47 -6.61
C THR A 22 6.72 18.41 -7.58
N CYS A 23 6.27 17.15 -7.50
CA CYS A 23 6.80 16.04 -8.29
C CYS A 23 5.89 15.66 -9.48
N ASN A 24 6.34 15.90 -10.73
CA ASN A 24 5.58 15.54 -11.94
C ASN A 24 5.30 14.03 -12.05
N ARG A 25 6.25 13.18 -11.68
CA ARG A 25 6.09 11.72 -11.73
C ARG A 25 4.98 11.24 -10.80
N CYS A 26 4.97 11.71 -9.56
CA CYS A 26 3.95 11.33 -8.59
C CYS A 26 2.57 11.88 -8.96
N ARG A 27 2.49 13.05 -9.62
CA ARG A 27 1.24 13.55 -10.20
C ARG A 27 0.71 12.65 -11.30
N GLU A 28 1.58 12.22 -12.19
CA GLU A 28 1.18 11.35 -13.30
C GLU A 28 0.69 9.99 -12.77
N GLU A 29 1.45 9.36 -11.87
CA GLU A 29 1.08 8.11 -11.20
C GLU A 29 -0.27 8.23 -10.48
N LEU A 30 -0.50 9.32 -9.74
CA LEU A 30 -1.78 9.58 -9.09
C LEU A 30 -2.91 9.72 -10.11
N SER A 31 -2.69 10.47 -11.20
CA SER A 31 -3.69 10.68 -12.25
C SER A 31 -4.12 9.37 -12.92
N GLN A 32 -3.19 8.43 -13.12
CA GLN A 32 -3.47 7.12 -13.70
C GLN A 32 -4.35 6.29 -12.78
N ILE A 33 -4.02 6.26 -11.49
CA ILE A 33 -4.81 5.52 -10.50
C ILE A 33 -6.20 6.16 -10.34
N THR A 34 -6.29 7.49 -10.29
CA THR A 34 -7.58 8.20 -10.24
C THR A 34 -8.47 7.86 -11.43
N ARG A 35 -7.91 7.72 -12.64
CA ARG A 35 -8.69 7.27 -13.81
C ARG A 35 -9.25 5.87 -13.62
N VAL A 36 -8.45 4.92 -13.14
CA VAL A 36 -8.92 3.55 -12.85
C VAL A 36 -10.06 3.57 -11.82
N VAL A 37 -9.90 4.33 -10.74
CA VAL A 37 -10.94 4.46 -9.72
C VAL A 37 -12.21 5.08 -10.28
N PHE A 38 -12.08 6.10 -11.13
CA PHE A 38 -13.23 6.72 -11.80
C PHE A 38 -13.98 5.72 -12.67
N THR A 39 -13.27 5.00 -13.54
CA THR A 39 -13.86 3.95 -14.38
C THR A 39 -14.51 2.84 -13.55
N ALA A 40 -13.88 2.41 -12.45
CA ALA A 40 -14.44 1.38 -11.58
C ALA A 40 -15.72 1.84 -10.85
N ARG A 41 -15.88 3.14 -10.60
CA ARG A 41 -17.07 3.72 -9.97
C ARG A 41 -18.22 3.96 -10.95
N ASP A 42 -17.90 4.06 -12.24
CA ASP A 42 -18.86 4.25 -13.34
C ASP A 42 -19.54 2.93 -13.77
N VAL A 43 -19.17 1.81 -13.14
CA VAL A 43 -19.75 0.47 -13.38
C VAL A 43 -21.25 0.49 -13.12
N GLU A 44 -22.03 0.13 -14.13
CA GLU A 44 -23.49 0.05 -14.05
C GLU A 44 -23.97 -1.35 -13.61
N GLU A 45 -25.26 -1.50 -13.30
CA GLU A 45 -25.84 -2.79 -12.89
C GLU A 45 -25.63 -3.90 -13.93
N SER A 46 -25.61 -3.55 -15.22
CA SER A 46 -25.33 -4.48 -16.32
C SER A 46 -23.90 -5.01 -16.36
N ASP A 47 -22.96 -4.26 -15.77
CA ASP A 47 -21.54 -4.65 -15.70
C ASP A 47 -21.27 -5.56 -14.50
N LEU A 48 -22.23 -5.68 -13.58
CA LEU A 48 -22.08 -6.52 -12.40
C LEU A 48 -22.16 -8.00 -12.79
N PRO A 49 -21.35 -8.87 -12.14
CA PRO A 49 -21.49 -10.30 -12.31
C PRO A 49 -22.87 -10.76 -11.80
N ALA A 50 -23.36 -11.85 -12.37
CA ALA A 50 -24.61 -12.48 -11.92
C ALA A 50 -24.59 -12.72 -10.41
N THR A 51 -25.74 -12.52 -9.76
CA THR A 51 -25.87 -12.67 -8.31
C THR A 51 -25.37 -14.05 -7.86
N PRO A 52 -24.45 -14.11 -6.88
CA PRO A 52 -23.90 -15.39 -6.44
C PRO A 52 -24.99 -16.27 -5.81
N PRO A 53 -24.96 -17.59 -6.01
CA PRO A 53 -25.94 -18.50 -5.42
C PRO A 53 -25.88 -18.53 -3.89
N GLU A 54 -27.02 -18.74 -3.24
CA GLU A 54 -27.19 -18.70 -1.77
C GLU A 54 -26.19 -19.58 -1.00
N ARG A 55 -25.85 -20.75 -1.55
CA ARG A 55 -24.86 -21.68 -0.96
C ARG A 55 -23.48 -21.03 -0.73
N VAL A 56 -23.11 -20.02 -1.52
CA VAL A 56 -21.84 -19.29 -1.37
C VAL A 56 -21.89 -18.44 -0.11
N TRP A 57 -23.00 -17.71 0.10
CA TRP A 57 -23.21 -16.89 1.29
C TRP A 57 -23.28 -17.74 2.56
N GLN A 58 -24.05 -18.83 2.55
CA GLN A 58 -24.13 -19.75 3.68
C GLN A 58 -22.75 -20.27 4.11
N ARG A 59 -21.89 -20.61 3.13
CA ARG A 59 -20.53 -21.07 3.40
C ARG A 59 -19.66 -19.98 4.01
N ILE A 60 -19.73 -18.75 3.49
CA ILE A 60 -18.96 -17.61 4.03
C ILE A 60 -19.40 -17.33 5.47
N THR A 61 -20.70 -17.28 5.74
CA THR A 61 -21.24 -17.07 7.09
C THR A 61 -20.77 -18.16 8.04
N GLN A 62 -20.82 -19.44 7.63
CA GLN A 62 -20.33 -20.55 8.45
C GLN A 62 -18.84 -20.43 8.77
N GLN A 63 -18.01 -20.04 7.80
CA GLN A 63 -16.57 -19.85 8.00
C GLN A 63 -16.27 -18.70 8.96
N LEU A 64 -16.93 -17.56 8.78
CA LEU A 64 -16.75 -16.40 9.67
C LEU A 64 -17.20 -16.73 11.10
N SER A 65 -18.33 -17.41 11.27
CA SER A 65 -18.79 -17.87 12.59
C SER A 65 -17.81 -18.85 13.23
N ALA A 66 -17.21 -19.77 12.47
CA ALA A 66 -16.21 -20.69 12.99
C ALA A 66 -14.93 -19.98 13.45
N VAL A 67 -14.46 -18.96 12.70
CA VAL A 67 -13.29 -18.16 13.11
C VAL A 67 -13.56 -17.37 14.39
N SER A 68 -14.77 -16.82 14.55
CA SER A 68 -15.15 -16.12 15.78
C SER A 68 -15.44 -17.06 16.95
N ALA A 69 -15.90 -18.28 16.68
CA ALA A 69 -16.24 -19.27 17.71
C ALA A 69 -15.02 -20.01 18.25
N GLU A 70 -13.90 -20.06 17.52
CA GLU A 70 -12.69 -20.72 17.99
C GLU A 70 -11.96 -19.82 19.01
N PRO A 71 -11.86 -20.20 20.30
CA PRO A 71 -10.94 -19.55 21.20
C PRO A 71 -9.54 -19.73 20.60
N HIS A 72 -8.75 -18.66 20.54
CA HIS A 72 -7.40 -18.67 20.00
C HIS A 72 -6.50 -19.63 20.82
N ARG A 73 -6.63 -20.95 20.60
CA ARG A 73 -5.67 -21.93 21.07
C ARG A 73 -4.47 -21.73 20.19
N ILE A 74 -3.57 -20.84 20.65
CA ILE A 74 -2.21 -20.83 20.16
C ILE A 74 -1.70 -22.25 20.34
N ARG A 75 -1.71 -23.00 19.24
CA ARG A 75 -1.11 -24.32 19.15
C ARG A 75 0.38 -24.07 19.27
N ARG A 76 0.85 -24.06 20.51
CA ARG A 76 2.25 -23.95 20.88
C ARG A 76 2.93 -25.24 20.42
N SER A 77 3.19 -25.32 19.12
CA SER A 77 3.99 -26.36 18.51
C SER A 77 5.41 -26.14 18.97
N THR A 78 5.82 -26.94 19.95
CA THR A 78 7.20 -27.02 20.39
C THR A 78 8.00 -27.70 19.28
N ASN A 79 8.65 -26.91 18.42
CA ASN A 79 9.78 -27.42 17.66
C ASN A 79 11.03 -26.62 18.01
N ARG A 80 11.73 -27.16 19.01
CA ARG A 80 13.04 -26.73 19.48
C ARG A 80 14.07 -27.39 18.56
N HIS A 81 14.58 -26.67 17.55
CA HIS A 81 15.85 -26.98 16.90
C HIS A 81 16.51 -25.68 16.46
N GLY A 82 17.59 -25.33 17.15
CA GLY A 82 18.28 -24.06 17.01
C GLY A 82 19.10 -23.93 15.73
N ARG A 83 19.36 -22.67 15.38
CA ARG A 83 20.66 -22.12 14.98
C ARG A 83 20.52 -20.60 14.91
N THR A 84 21.31 -19.95 15.74
CA THR A 84 21.63 -18.51 15.70
C THR A 84 22.35 -18.17 14.40
N VAL A 85 22.23 -16.92 13.93
CA VAL A 85 23.33 -16.01 13.55
C VAL A 85 22.87 -14.97 12.50
N ARG A 86 22.87 -13.71 12.98
CA ARG A 86 23.28 -12.45 12.34
C ARG A 86 22.72 -12.06 10.95
N TYR A 87 21.81 -11.10 10.96
CA TYR A 87 21.71 -10.08 9.90
C TYR A 87 21.78 -8.68 10.51
N ALA A 88 22.97 -8.29 10.95
CA ALA A 88 23.32 -6.91 11.30
C ALA A 88 24.19 -6.28 10.20
N LEU A 89 23.80 -6.43 8.93
CA LEU A 89 24.50 -5.84 7.78
C LEU A 89 23.56 -5.25 6.70
N GLY A 90 22.24 -5.30 6.88
CA GLY A 90 21.29 -4.68 5.93
C GLY A 90 21.00 -3.20 6.22
N LEU A 91 21.16 -2.78 7.49
CA LEU A 91 20.70 -1.48 7.97
C LEU A 91 21.58 -0.33 7.46
N LEU A 92 22.89 -0.55 7.26
CA LEU A 92 23.79 0.50 6.73
C LEU A 92 23.62 0.72 5.22
N VAL A 93 23.33 -0.33 4.45
CA VAL A 93 23.00 -0.19 3.01
C VAL A 93 21.64 0.50 2.83
N GLY A 94 20.64 0.16 3.67
CA GLY A 94 19.33 0.80 3.66
C GLY A 94 19.38 2.28 4.04
N ILE A 95 20.13 2.66 5.08
CA ILE A 95 20.30 4.07 5.47
C ILE A 95 21.02 4.86 4.37
N ALA A 96 22.07 4.29 3.75
CA ALA A 96 22.76 4.95 2.63
C ALA A 96 21.85 5.12 1.40
N PHE A 97 20.97 4.16 1.10
CA PHE A 97 20.01 4.25 -0.01
C PHE A 97 18.93 5.32 0.24
N ILE A 98 18.42 5.42 1.47
CA ILE A 98 17.46 6.47 1.87
C ILE A 98 18.13 7.85 1.83
N TRP A 99 19.39 7.97 2.26
CA TRP A 99 20.12 9.24 2.24
C TRP A 99 20.53 9.66 0.82
N TRP A 100 20.83 8.70 -0.07
CA TRP A 100 21.08 8.95 -1.49
C TRP A 100 19.81 9.41 -2.22
N TRP A 101 18.66 8.79 -1.91
CA TRP A 101 17.36 9.23 -2.43
C TRP A 101 16.96 10.62 -1.92
N GLY A 102 17.32 10.97 -0.68
CA GLY A 102 16.99 12.26 -0.07
C GLY A 102 17.89 13.45 -0.46
N ARG A 103 19.08 13.24 -1.02
CA ARG A 103 20.10 14.32 -1.20
C ARG A 103 20.49 14.62 -2.66
N GLY A 104 19.93 13.92 -3.66
CA GLY A 104 20.59 13.75 -4.97
C GLY A 104 19.98 14.36 -6.25
N HIS A 105 18.76 14.89 -6.30
CA HIS A 105 18.26 15.54 -7.54
C HIS A 105 18.25 17.08 -7.49
N GLY A 106 19.14 17.64 -6.67
CA GLY A 106 19.52 19.06 -6.70
C GLY A 106 20.97 19.24 -7.12
N THR A 107 21.29 18.99 -8.39
CA THR A 107 22.59 19.38 -8.97
C THR A 107 22.38 20.42 -10.05
N ARG A 108 22.63 21.68 -9.67
CA ARG A 108 23.03 22.75 -10.60
C ARG A 108 24.26 22.28 -11.40
N PRO A 109 24.45 22.78 -12.63
CA PRO A 109 25.58 23.71 -12.75
C PRO A 109 25.34 24.90 -13.69
N ARG A 110 25.96 26.04 -13.32
CA ARG A 110 26.45 27.18 -14.13
C ARG A 110 25.43 27.86 -15.07
N ILE A 111 25.45 29.18 -15.32
CA ILE A 111 26.58 30.00 -15.79
C ILE A 111 26.27 31.49 -15.50
N THR A 112 27.35 32.25 -15.30
CA THR A 112 27.62 33.70 -15.13
C THR A 112 26.68 34.78 -15.70
N GLY A 113 26.46 35.82 -14.88
CA GLY A 113 26.57 37.27 -15.19
C GLY A 113 25.50 37.92 -16.09
N PRO A 114 25.49 39.26 -16.25
CA PRO A 114 26.39 40.30 -15.70
C PRO A 114 25.86 41.01 -14.44
#